data_AF-A0A0S3UDU2-F1
#
_entry.id   AF-A0A0S3UDU2-F1
#
_cell.length_a   1.000
_cell.length_b   1.000
_cell.length_c   1.000
_cell.angle_alpha   90.00
_cell.angle_beta   90.00
_cell.angle_gamma   90.00
#
_symmetry.space_group_name_H-M   'P 1'
#
loop_
_entity.id
_entity.type
_entity.pdbx_description
1 polymer ?
#
loop_
_entity_poly.entity_id
_entity_poly.type
_entity_poly.pdbx_seq_one_letter_code
_entity_poly.pdbx_strand_id
1 'polypeptide(L)'
;MQERVVVVIRELMKLQGVSIRQISAKIAEEHGGSALGYTQQINRILNDPKYEPSFATVEKILSALKFSMWQLPSNLKTIEARLDHLSDEISEIKDTITQISLAIEALNSDRITNPHNDIEPVRIQCDRPSQDKRVDLSQ
;
A
#
# COMPACT_ATOMS: atom_id res chain seq x y z
N MET A 1 38.48 -8.29 -28.00
CA MET A 1 37.02 -8.09 -28.22
C MET A 1 36.22 -8.61 -27.03
N GLN A 2 36.49 -9.84 -26.60
CA GLN A 2 35.88 -10.50 -25.45
C GLN A 2 35.81 -9.63 -24.18
N GLU A 3 36.91 -8.98 -23.78
CA GLU A 3 36.96 -8.19 -22.55
C GLU A 3 35.89 -7.08 -22.50
N ARG A 4 35.69 -6.37 -23.62
CA ARG A 4 34.65 -5.33 -23.72
C ARG A 4 33.25 -5.91 -23.62
N VAL A 5 33.01 -7.07 -24.23
CA VAL A 5 31.71 -7.76 -24.17
C VAL A 5 31.40 -8.17 -22.72
N VAL A 6 32.38 -8.70 -22.01
CA VAL A 6 32.21 -9.10 -20.60
C VAL A 6 31.90 -7.88 -19.72
N VAL A 7 32.61 -6.77 -19.90
CA VAL A 7 32.35 -5.52 -19.17
C VAL A 7 30.91 -5.06 -19.40
N VAL A 8 30.48 -4.97 -20.66
CA VAL A 8 29.12 -4.52 -21.01
C VAL A 8 28.05 -5.42 -20.40
N ILE A 9 28.21 -6.75 -20.51
CA ILE A 9 27.23 -7.69 -19.93
C ILE A 9 27.16 -7.52 -18.41
N ARG A 10 28.30 -7.40 -17.71
CA ARG A 10 28.33 -7.22 -16.24
C ARG A 10 27.72 -5.89 -15.80
N GLU A 11 27.99 -4.81 -16.51
CA GLU A 11 27.41 -3.50 -16.22
C GLU A 11 25.90 -3.51 -16.40
N LEU A 12 25.40 -4.05 -17.51
CA LEU A 12 23.95 -4.18 -17.75
C LEU A 12 23.27 -5.05 -16.70
N MET A 13 23.87 -6.18 -16.33
CA MET A 13 23.37 -7.02 -15.23
C MET A 13 23.28 -6.26 -13.91
N LYS A 14 24.30 -5.47 -13.58
CA LYS A 14 24.33 -4.67 -12.34
C LYS A 14 23.30 -3.55 -12.36
N LEU A 15 23.18 -2.82 -13.46
CA LEU A 15 22.24 -1.71 -13.61
C LEU A 15 20.79 -2.18 -13.51
N GLN A 16 20.49 -3.35 -14.06
CA GLN A 16 19.13 -3.90 -14.08
C GLN A 16 18.81 -4.79 -12.87
N GLY A 17 19.82 -5.13 -12.05
CA GLY A 17 19.65 -6.09 -10.95
C GLY A 17 19.31 -7.51 -11.41
N VAL A 18 19.72 -7.89 -12.63
CA VAL A 18 19.35 -9.17 -13.26
C VAL A 18 20.47 -10.20 -13.06
N SER A 19 20.09 -11.39 -12.60
CA SER A 19 20.99 -12.54 -12.41
C SER A 19 21.18 -13.36 -13.69
N ILE A 20 22.28 -14.12 -13.75
CA ILE A 20 22.55 -15.07 -14.84
C ILE A 20 21.38 -16.05 -15.04
N ARG A 21 20.73 -16.49 -13.96
CA ARG A 21 19.59 -17.41 -14.03
C ARG A 21 18.41 -16.79 -14.75
N GLN A 22 18.09 -15.53 -14.47
CA GLN A 22 17.00 -14.80 -15.13
C GLN A 22 17.29 -14.61 -16.63
N ILE A 23 18.51 -14.22 -16.98
CA ILE A 23 18.95 -14.11 -18.38
C ILE A 23 18.82 -15.47 -19.09
N SER A 24 19.31 -16.53 -18.45
CA SER A 24 19.31 -17.87 -19.03
C SER A 24 17.90 -18.43 -19.24
N ALA A 25 17.00 -18.19 -18.28
CA ALA A 25 15.58 -18.55 -18.39
C ALA A 25 14.93 -17.80 -19.56
N LYS A 26 15.22 -16.51 -19.70
CA LYS A 26 14.70 -15.67 -20.77
C LYS A 26 15.16 -16.13 -22.16
N ILE A 27 16.45 -16.44 -22.31
CA ILE A 27 16.99 -16.96 -23.58
C ILE A 27 16.33 -18.32 -23.92
N ALA A 28 16.17 -19.20 -22.92
CA ALA A 28 15.54 -20.50 -23.14
C ALA A 28 14.06 -20.40 -23.53
N GLU A 29 13.34 -19.43 -22.94
CA GLU A 29 11.96 -19.11 -23.30
C GLU A 29 11.84 -18.67 -24.78
N GLU A 30 12.72 -17.78 -25.24
CA GLU A 30 12.60 -17.18 -26.58
C GLU A 30 13.22 -18.01 -27.70
N HIS A 31 14.30 -18.72 -27.41
CA HIS A 31 15.10 -19.41 -28.43
C HIS A 31 15.12 -20.93 -28.26
N GLY A 32 14.40 -21.46 -27.27
CA GLY A 32 14.44 -22.87 -26.90
C GLY A 32 15.78 -23.30 -26.30
N GLY A 33 15.85 -24.58 -25.93
CA GLY A 33 17.01 -25.18 -25.25
C GLY A 33 16.91 -25.13 -23.73
N SER A 34 18.02 -25.41 -23.05
CA SER A 34 18.07 -25.51 -21.58
C SER A 34 18.60 -24.24 -20.94
N ALA A 35 17.86 -23.71 -19.96
CA ALA A 35 18.31 -22.60 -19.12
C ALA A 35 19.61 -22.95 -18.37
N LEU A 36 19.82 -24.21 -17.98
CA LEU A 36 21.08 -24.64 -17.36
C LEU A 36 22.24 -24.58 -18.37
N GLY A 37 21.99 -24.96 -19.63
CA GLY A 37 22.97 -24.86 -20.71
C GLY A 37 23.40 -23.41 -20.96
N TYR A 38 22.44 -22.48 -21.03
CA TYR A 38 22.74 -21.05 -21.13
C TYR A 38 23.44 -20.51 -19.89
N THR A 39 23.09 -20.98 -18.69
CA THR A 39 23.78 -20.59 -17.45
C THR A 39 25.26 -20.96 -17.53
N GLN A 40 25.59 -22.16 -18.00
CA GLN A 40 26.97 -22.60 -18.18
C GLN A 40 27.69 -21.77 -19.25
N GLN A 41 27.05 -21.49 -20.38
CA GLN A 41 27.63 -20.66 -21.44
C GLN A 41 27.93 -19.23 -20.94
N ILE A 42 26.97 -18.57 -20.29
CA ILE A 42 27.16 -17.22 -19.74
C ILE A 42 28.27 -17.22 -18.69
N ASN A 43 28.33 -18.23 -17.81
CA ASN A 43 29.41 -18.33 -16.82
C ASN A 43 30.79 -18.48 -17.47
N ARG A 44 30.91 -19.23 -18.59
CA ARG A 44 32.17 -19.31 -19.34
C ARG A 44 32.54 -17.95 -19.92
N ILE A 45 31.60 -17.27 -20.57
CA ILE A 45 31.84 -15.93 -21.12
C ILE A 45 32.36 -14.96 -20.06
N LEU A 46 31.73 -14.96 -18.89
CA LEU A 46 32.02 -13.99 -17.86
C LEU A 46 33.31 -14.28 -17.08
N ASN A 47 33.71 -15.55 -16.95
CA ASN A 47 34.77 -15.95 -16.03
C ASN A 47 35.98 -16.62 -16.70
N ASP A 48 35.86 -17.11 -17.94
CA ASP A 48 36.98 -17.69 -18.68
C ASP A 48 37.55 -16.67 -19.68
N PRO A 49 38.71 -16.05 -19.41
CA PRO A 49 39.31 -15.04 -20.27
C PRO A 49 39.83 -15.58 -21.61
N LYS A 50 39.79 -16.90 -21.84
CA LYS A 50 40.14 -17.53 -23.11
C LYS A 50 38.93 -17.95 -23.93
N TYR A 51 37.73 -17.87 -23.36
CA TYR A 51 36.50 -18.25 -24.04
C TYR A 51 36.05 -17.13 -24.98
N GLU A 52 36.15 -17.36 -26.28
CA GLU A 52 35.59 -16.47 -27.29
C GLU A 52 34.11 -16.81 -27.56
N PRO A 53 33.15 -15.96 -27.12
CA PRO A 53 31.75 -16.20 -27.44
C PRO A 53 31.46 -15.95 -28.91
N SER A 54 30.57 -16.76 -29.48
CA SER A 54 29.99 -16.45 -30.78
C SER A 54 29.12 -15.18 -30.70
N PHE A 55 29.07 -14.41 -31.79
CA PHE A 55 28.20 -13.24 -31.89
C PHE A 55 26.74 -13.58 -31.56
N ALA A 56 26.22 -14.71 -32.07
CA ALA A 56 24.86 -15.16 -31.80
C ALA A 56 24.59 -15.40 -30.31
N THR A 57 25.58 -15.91 -29.57
CA THR A 57 25.47 -16.08 -28.12
C THR A 57 25.42 -14.74 -27.40
N VAL A 58 26.28 -13.79 -27.79
CA VAL A 58 26.29 -12.43 -27.22
C VAL A 58 24.98 -11.70 -27.52
N GLU A 59 24.48 -11.81 -28.75
CA GLU A 59 23.22 -11.19 -29.19
C GLU A 59 22.02 -11.71 -28.38
N LYS A 60 21.94 -13.01 -28.13
CA LYS A 60 20.91 -13.59 -27.25
C LYS A 60 20.97 -13.02 -25.83
N ILE A 61 22.18 -12.91 -25.26
CA ILE A 61 22.39 -12.34 -23.91
C ILE A 61 21.95 -10.88 -23.87
N LEU A 62 22.38 -10.08 -24.85
CA LEU A 62 22.03 -8.65 -24.91
C LEU A 62 20.53 -8.45 -25.18
N SER A 63 19.90 -9.31 -25.98
CA SER A 63 18.45 -9.26 -26.23
C SER A 63 17.65 -9.57 -24.97
N ALA A 64 18.06 -10.59 -24.22
CA ALA A 64 17.45 -10.91 -22.93
C ALA A 64 17.61 -9.76 -21.92
N LEU A 65 18.79 -9.15 -21.84
CA LEU A 65 19.05 -7.96 -21.02
C LEU A 65 18.27 -6.72 -21.50
N LYS A 66 18.06 -6.56 -22.82
CA LYS A 66 17.22 -5.48 -23.36
C LYS A 66 15.77 -5.68 -22.95
N PHE A 67 15.24 -6.89 -23.06
CA PHE A 67 13.88 -7.21 -22.65
C PHE A 67 13.67 -6.93 -21.15
N SER A 68 14.64 -7.26 -20.30
CA SER A 68 14.60 -6.93 -18.88
C SER A 68 14.53 -5.43 -18.57
N MET A 69 15.00 -4.54 -19.46
CA MET A 69 14.78 -3.08 -19.30
C MET A 69 13.35 -2.65 -19.62
N TRP A 70 12.67 -3.34 -20.53
CA TRP A 70 11.29 -3.00 -20.94
C TRP A 70 10.24 -3.64 -20.04
N GLN A 71 10.59 -4.70 -19.32
CA GLN A 71 9.84 -5.06 -18.12
C GLN A 71 10.13 -4.02 -17.05
N LEU A 72 9.33 -2.94 -17.07
CA LEU A 72 9.12 -2.10 -15.88
C LEU A 72 9.07 -3.05 -14.68
N PRO A 73 9.90 -2.82 -13.63
CA PRO A 73 9.95 -3.75 -12.52
C PRO A 73 8.51 -3.97 -12.08
N SER A 74 8.09 -5.23 -11.91
CA SER A 74 6.73 -5.59 -11.47
C SER A 74 6.24 -4.75 -10.29
N ASN A 75 7.20 -4.27 -9.49
CA ASN A 75 7.05 -3.27 -8.44
C ASN A 75 6.33 -2.00 -8.87
N LEU A 76 6.47 -1.51 -10.11
CA LEU A 76 5.82 -0.29 -10.59
C LEU A 76 4.31 -0.47 -10.73
N LYS A 77 3.84 -1.60 -11.29
CA LYS A 77 2.40 -1.94 -11.28
C LYS A 77 1.85 -2.10 -9.87
N THR A 78 2.65 -2.69 -8.97
CA THR A 78 2.29 -2.78 -7.55
C THR A 78 2.26 -1.39 -6.88
N ILE A 79 3.16 -0.49 -7.25
CA ILE A 79 3.20 0.89 -6.76
C ILE A 79 2.00 1.68 -7.29
N GLU A 80 1.66 1.55 -8.57
CA GLU A 80 0.46 2.14 -9.18
C GLU A 80 -0.80 1.70 -8.45
N ALA A 81 -1.00 0.38 -8.27
CA ALA A 81 -2.16 -0.14 -7.56
C ALA A 81 -2.24 0.35 -6.09
N ARG A 82 -1.09 0.51 -5.43
CA ARG A 82 -1.04 1.07 -4.07
C ARG A 82 -1.33 2.57 -4.04
N LEU A 83 -0.89 3.32 -5.05
CA LEU A 83 -1.21 4.74 -5.20
C LEU A 83 -2.69 4.96 -5.45
N ASP A 84 -3.30 4.16 -6.31
CA ASP A 84 -4.74 4.20 -6.58
C ASP A 84 -5.54 3.93 -5.30
N HIS A 85 -5.18 2.88 -4.56
CA HIS A 85 -5.83 2.55 -3.30
C HIS A 85 -5.69 3.66 -2.24
N LEU A 86 -4.50 4.24 -2.09
CA LEU A 86 -4.30 5.38 -1.18
C LEU A 86 -5.09 6.62 -1.60
N SER A 87 -5.27 6.83 -2.91
CA SER A 87 -6.09 7.93 -3.43
C SER A 87 -7.56 7.75 -3.03
N ASP A 88 -8.08 6.53 -3.11
CA ASP A 88 -9.46 6.22 -2.68
C ASP A 88 -9.63 6.42 -1.17
N GLU A 89 -8.70 5.90 -0.35
CA GLU A 89 -8.73 6.08 1.10
C GLU A 89 -8.68 7.57 1.50
N ILE A 90 -7.85 8.38 0.81
CA ILE A 90 -7.79 9.83 1.04
C ILE A 90 -9.14 10.50 0.70
N SER A 91 -9.82 10.05 -0.35
CA SER A 91 -11.14 10.56 -0.70
C SER A 91 -12.18 10.24 0.39
N GLU A 92 -12.21 9.01 0.89
CA GLU A 92 -13.11 8.61 1.97
C GLU A 92 -12.84 9.37 3.28
N ILE A 93 -11.57 9.58 3.62
CA ILE A 93 -11.18 10.39 4.79
C ILE A 93 -11.68 11.82 4.63
N LYS A 94 -11.55 12.41 3.45
CA LYS A 94 -12.01 13.76 3.17
C LYS A 94 -13.53 13.90 3.31
N ASP A 95 -14.29 12.92 2.84
CA ASP A 95 -15.75 12.90 2.99
C ASP A 95 -16.14 12.77 4.47
N THR A 96 -15.46 11.89 5.20
CA THR A 96 -15.67 11.72 6.65
C THR A 96 -15.39 13.01 7.43
N ILE A 97 -14.30 13.71 7.12
CA ILE A 97 -13.98 15.02 7.72
C ILE A 97 -15.08 16.04 7.42
N THR A 98 -15.61 16.04 6.20
CA THR A 98 -16.69 16.95 5.80
C THR A 98 -17.96 16.68 6.60
N GLN A 99 -18.34 15.41 6.75
CA GLN A 99 -19.50 15.00 7.56
C GLN A 99 -19.34 15.36 9.04
N ILE A 100 -18.15 15.12 9.62
CA ILE A 100 -17.85 15.51 11.01
C ILE A 100 -17.95 17.02 11.18
N SER A 101 -17.43 17.80 10.23
CA SER A 101 -17.49 19.26 10.28
C SER A 101 -18.94 19.77 10.28
N LEU A 102 -19.79 19.22 9.41
CA LEU A 102 -21.22 19.54 9.38
C LEU A 102 -21.94 19.15 10.68
N ALA A 103 -21.61 17.99 11.26
CA ALA A 103 -22.18 17.55 12.52
C ALA A 103 -21.80 18.48 13.70
N ILE A 104 -20.55 18.96 13.73
CA ILE A 104 -20.08 19.94 14.72
C ILE A 104 -20.82 21.27 14.57
N GLU A 105 -21.01 21.75 13.34
CA GLU A 105 -21.77 22.98 13.06
C GLU A 105 -23.23 22.86 13.51
N ALA A 106 -23.87 21.71 13.25
CA ALA A 106 -25.23 21.44 13.69
C ALA A 106 -25.35 21.44 15.22
N LEU A 107 -24.45 20.74 15.92
CA LEU A 107 -24.44 20.71 17.39
C LEU A 107 -24.20 22.09 18.01
N ASN A 108 -23.33 22.90 17.42
CA ASN A 108 -23.11 24.27 17.90
C ASN A 108 -24.34 25.17 17.67
N SER A 109 -25.06 24.98 16.57
CA SER A 109 -26.28 25.73 16.25
C SER A 109 -27.44 25.36 17.19
N ASP A 110 -27.61 24.08 17.51
CA ASP A 110 -28.62 23.60 18.46
C ASP A 110 -28.34 24.12 19.88
N ARG A 111 -27.07 24.20 20.27
CA ARG A 111 -26.66 24.70 21.60
C ARG A 111 -26.86 26.21 21.77
N ILE A 112 -26.83 26.97 20.67
CA ILE A 112 -27.09 28.42 20.67
C ILE A 112 -28.60 28.71 20.68
N THR A 113 -29.42 27.86 20.04
CA THR A 113 -30.87 28.07 19.95
C THR A 113 -31.65 27.55 21.17
N ASN A 114 -31.05 26.71 22.02
CA ASN A 114 -31.69 26.24 23.26
C ASN A 114 -30.79 26.39 24.51
N PRO A 115 -30.71 27.58 25.12
CA PRO A 115 -29.88 27.83 26.30
C PRO A 115 -30.50 27.39 27.64
N HIS A 116 -31.72 26.81 27.67
CA HIS A 116 -32.41 26.49 28.92
C HIS A 116 -32.48 24.98 29.19
N ASN A 117 -31.52 24.51 30.00
CA ASN A 117 -31.71 23.41 30.94
C ASN A 117 -30.84 23.67 32.18
N ASP A 118 -30.98 24.86 32.76
CA ASP A 118 -30.69 25.04 34.17
C ASP A 118 -31.85 24.42 34.94
N ILE A 119 -31.56 23.30 35.60
CA ILE A 119 -32.48 22.52 36.41
C ILE A 119 -33.04 23.43 37.52
N GLU A 120 -34.30 23.84 37.43
CA GLU A 120 -34.99 24.42 38.59
C GLU A 120 -35.06 23.35 39.71
N PRO A 121 -34.70 23.68 40.96
CA PRO A 121 -34.87 22.75 42.06
C PRO A 121 -36.37 22.56 42.34
N VAL A 122 -36.86 21.34 42.07
CA VAL A 122 -38.21 20.89 42.41
C VAL A 122 -38.46 21.15 43.90
N ARG A 123 -39.31 22.12 44.24
CA ARG A 123 -39.86 22.26 45.59
C ARG A 123 -40.87 21.13 45.82
N ILE A 124 -40.45 20.12 46.57
CA ILE A 124 -41.35 19.10 47.09
C ILE A 124 -42.25 19.76 48.15
N GLN A 125 -43.53 19.92 47.82
CA GLN A 125 -44.54 20.39 48.77
C GLN A 125 -45.06 19.19 49.56
N CYS A 126 -44.63 19.08 50.81
CA CYS A 126 -45.14 18.06 51.73
C CYS A 126 -46.51 18.49 52.28
N ASP A 127 -47.58 17.85 51.83
CA ASP A 127 -48.90 17.97 52.45
C ASP A 127 -48.88 17.39 53.87
N ARG A 128 -49.23 18.21 54.87
CA ARG A 128 -49.44 17.73 56.25
C ARG A 128 -50.87 17.20 56.39
N PRO A 129 -51.08 16.00 56.97
CA PRO A 129 -52.44 15.56 57.29
C PRO A 129 -52.96 16.29 58.54
N SER A 130 -54.19 16.80 58.43
CA SER A 130 -54.98 17.39 59.50
C SER A 130 -55.18 16.42 60.65
N GLN A 131 -54.83 16.81 61.88
CA GLN A 131 -55.24 16.08 63.09
C GLN A 131 -56.64 16.54 63.50
N ASP A 132 -57.64 15.72 63.16
CA ASP A 132 -58.94 15.77 63.79
C ASP A 132 -58.93 14.78 64.98
N LYS A 133 -58.99 15.31 66.20
CA LYS A 133 -59.20 14.52 67.43
C LYS A 133 -60.45 15.06 68.11
N ARG A 134 -61.61 14.52 67.74
CA ARG A 134 -62.75 14.38 68.64
C ARG A 134 -62.77 12.97 69.21
N VAL A 135 -62.52 12.85 70.50
CA VAL A 135 -63.10 11.77 71.31
C VAL A 135 -63.61 12.41 72.58
N ASP A 136 -64.92 12.64 72.61
CA ASP A 136 -65.72 12.76 73.82
C ASP A 136 -65.70 11.41 74.54
N LEU A 137 -65.57 11.40 75.87
CA LEU A 137 -66.45 10.60 76.74
C LEU A 137 -66.19 10.89 78.22
N SER A 138 -67.30 11.26 78.86
CA SER A 138 -67.54 11.66 80.24
C SER A 138 -67.37 10.56 81.30
N GLN A 139 -67.31 11.06 82.54
CA GLN A 139 -67.51 10.44 83.87
C GLN A 139 -66.27 9.93 84.61
#